data_AF-A0AAV5UKV5-F1
#
_entry.id   AF-A0AAV5UKV5-F1
#
_cell.length_a   1.000
_cell.length_b   1.000
_cell.length_c   1.000
_cell.angle_alpha   90.00
_cell.angle_beta   90.00
_cell.angle_gamma   90.00
#
_symmetry.space_group_name_H-M   'P 1'
#
loop_
_entity.id
_entity.type
_entity.pdbx_description
1 polymer ?
#
loop_
_entity_poly.entity_id
_entity_poly.type
_entity_poly.pdbx_seq_one_letter_code
_entity_poly.pdbx_strand_id
1 'polypeptide(L)'
;AFKGTNDSVLMAMGENISPGYTNKTMNPWPARGRGFNSGLILFHLERMRKANWRDMWRKDLNERLKQLRGGADQDILNAMTITYPEMAVELPCEYNFQIGEFSEPLGCLKNDRFVKIVHFNSQEKTKLKNRHAVYFARSHNFYRTMDGNIFRKRDNCAKDNSTSTNLMDLSETEISCDELYVASQTRYRTQLYFNGFQPSNETGDVTLVT
;
A
#
# COMPACT_ATOMS: atom_id res chain seq x y z
N ALA A 1 -3.87 -7.62 9.06
CA ALA A 1 -3.93 -7.93 7.62
C ALA A 1 -3.66 -9.41 7.31
N PHE A 2 -2.57 -10.03 7.79
CA PHE A 2 -2.31 -11.47 7.55
C PHE A 2 -2.66 -12.39 8.74
N LYS A 3 -3.24 -11.85 9.82
CA LYS A 3 -3.64 -12.65 10.98
C LYS A 3 -4.74 -13.62 10.56
N GLY A 4 -4.50 -14.92 10.75
CA GLY A 4 -5.44 -15.98 10.34
C GLY A 4 -5.35 -16.39 8.87
N THR A 5 -4.40 -15.86 8.08
CA THR A 5 -4.20 -16.30 6.70
C THR A 5 -3.13 -17.40 6.62
N ASN A 6 -3.30 -18.31 5.66
CA ASN A 6 -2.34 -19.39 5.40
C ASN A 6 -1.01 -18.84 4.85
N ASP A 7 0.04 -19.68 4.83
CA ASP A 7 1.37 -19.27 4.36
C ASP A 7 1.48 -19.06 2.85
N SER A 8 0.48 -19.50 2.08
CA SER A 8 0.35 -19.20 0.65
C SER A 8 0.05 -17.73 0.41
N VAL A 9 -0.59 -17.02 1.35
CA VAL A 9 -0.88 -15.58 1.21
C VAL A 9 0.41 -14.76 1.35
N LEU A 10 0.83 -14.18 0.22
CA LEU A 10 2.05 -13.40 0.07
C LEU A 10 1.81 -11.90 0.15
N MET A 11 0.64 -11.43 -0.27
CA MET A 11 0.32 -10.02 -0.32
C MET A 11 -1.17 -9.72 -0.07
N ALA A 12 -1.48 -8.47 0.19
CA ALA A 12 -2.85 -7.98 0.24
C ALA A 12 -2.98 -6.67 -0.56
N MET A 13 -4.04 -6.54 -1.35
CA MET A 13 -4.27 -5.41 -2.26
C MET A 13 -5.75 -5.02 -2.28
N GLY A 14 -6.07 -3.76 -2.54
CA GLY A 14 -7.46 -3.33 -2.75
C GLY A 14 -7.95 -3.67 -4.15
N GLU A 15 -9.22 -4.08 -4.30
CA GLU A 15 -9.83 -4.26 -5.63
C GLU A 15 -9.85 -2.91 -6.39
N ASN A 16 -9.69 -2.94 -7.72
CA ASN A 16 -9.93 -1.78 -8.55
C ASN A 16 -11.40 -1.40 -8.49
N ILE A 17 -11.65 -0.12 -8.19
CA ILE A 17 -13.00 0.43 -8.24
C ILE A 17 -13.35 0.95 -9.65
N SER A 18 -12.49 0.74 -10.64
CA SER A 18 -12.75 1.02 -12.06
C SER A 18 -13.07 -0.29 -12.81
N PRO A 19 -13.79 -0.25 -13.93
CA PRO A 19 -14.19 -1.46 -14.66
C PRO A 19 -13.12 -1.97 -15.64
N GLY A 20 -11.89 -1.43 -15.60
CA GLY A 20 -10.86 -1.62 -16.65
C GLY A 20 -10.59 -3.08 -17.03
N TYR A 21 -10.38 -3.95 -16.03
CA TYR A 21 -10.13 -5.38 -16.27
C TYR A 21 -11.38 -6.19 -16.66
N THR A 22 -12.58 -5.64 -16.47
CA THR A 22 -13.83 -6.29 -16.89
C THR A 22 -14.28 -5.85 -18.28
N ASN A 23 -13.69 -4.78 -18.81
CA ASN A 23 -14.04 -4.25 -20.12
C ASN A 23 -13.40 -5.07 -21.25
N LYS A 24 -14.11 -6.10 -21.73
CA LYS A 24 -13.66 -7.00 -22.79
C LYS A 24 -13.30 -6.30 -24.10
N THR A 25 -13.87 -5.12 -24.37
CA THR A 25 -13.54 -4.34 -25.58
C THR A 25 -12.10 -3.82 -25.59
N MET A 26 -11.48 -3.69 -24.40
CA MET A 26 -10.10 -3.23 -24.26
C MET A 26 -9.06 -4.36 -24.28
N ASN A 27 -9.50 -5.62 -24.41
CA ASN A 27 -8.65 -6.81 -24.32
C ASN A 27 -7.66 -6.75 -23.13
N PRO A 28 -8.17 -6.63 -21.88
CA PRO A 28 -7.34 -6.39 -20.72
C PRO A 28 -6.45 -7.61 -20.40
N TRP A 29 -5.37 -7.35 -19.65
CA TRP A 29 -4.57 -8.42 -19.05
C TRP A 29 -5.43 -9.28 -18.10
N PRO A 30 -5.11 -10.57 -17.90
CA PRO A 30 -5.89 -11.44 -17.02
C PRO A 30 -5.93 -10.93 -15.58
N ALA A 31 -7.11 -10.89 -14.98
CA ALA A 31 -7.31 -10.51 -13.59
C ALA A 31 -8.54 -11.22 -12.99
N ARG A 32 -8.60 -11.34 -11.66
CA ARG A 32 -9.79 -11.84 -10.96
C ARG A 32 -10.77 -10.69 -10.75
N GLY A 33 -12.05 -10.88 -11.07
CA GLY A 33 -13.07 -9.85 -10.84
C GLY A 33 -12.72 -8.55 -11.56
N ARG A 34 -12.67 -7.43 -10.82
CA ARG A 34 -12.21 -6.13 -11.35
C ARG A 34 -10.69 -5.96 -11.33
N GLY A 35 -9.95 -6.97 -10.87
CA GLY A 35 -8.52 -6.93 -10.62
C GLY A 35 -8.17 -6.10 -9.40
N PHE A 36 -6.93 -6.21 -8.93
CA PHE A 36 -6.39 -5.44 -7.82
C PHE A 36 -5.66 -4.19 -8.31
N ASN A 37 -5.70 -3.14 -7.49
CA ASN A 37 -4.95 -1.92 -7.69
C ASN A 37 -3.56 -2.03 -7.03
N SER A 38 -2.48 -1.73 -7.76
CA SER A 38 -1.10 -1.84 -7.25
C SER A 38 -0.60 -0.60 -6.50
N GLY A 39 -1.41 0.45 -6.35
CA GLY A 39 -1.01 1.68 -5.66
C GLY A 39 -0.84 1.55 -4.15
N LEU A 40 -1.46 0.52 -3.55
CA LEU A 40 -1.16 0.09 -2.19
C LEU A 40 -1.12 -1.43 -2.15
N ILE A 41 0.03 -1.96 -1.72
CA ILE A 41 0.23 -3.38 -1.52
C ILE A 41 0.85 -3.59 -0.15
N LEU A 42 0.25 -4.47 0.64
CA LEU A 42 0.89 -5.00 1.83
C LEU A 42 1.59 -6.30 1.47
N PHE A 43 2.90 -6.39 1.70
CA PHE A 43 3.69 -7.59 1.41
C PHE A 43 4.06 -8.36 2.67
N HIS A 44 3.94 -9.69 2.62
CA HIS A 44 4.50 -10.59 3.62
C HIS A 44 5.89 -11.07 3.16
N LEU A 45 6.91 -10.24 3.38
CA LEU A 45 8.25 -10.44 2.82
C LEU A 45 8.89 -11.79 3.17
N GLU A 46 8.65 -12.33 4.37
CA GLU A 46 9.17 -13.65 4.75
C GLU A 46 8.58 -14.79 3.92
N ARG A 47 7.24 -14.87 3.81
CA ARG A 47 6.53 -15.84 2.96
C ARG A 47 6.94 -15.69 1.51
N MET A 48 7.09 -14.47 1.00
CA MET A 48 7.56 -14.22 -0.38
C MET A 48 8.96 -14.79 -0.62
N ARG A 49 9.89 -14.65 0.33
CA ARG A 49 11.23 -15.27 0.23
C ARG A 49 11.14 -16.80 0.25
N LYS A 50 10.35 -17.37 1.16
CA LYS A 50 10.12 -18.83 1.26
C LYS A 50 9.51 -19.40 -0.02
N ALA A 51 8.63 -18.64 -0.68
CA ALA A 51 8.00 -19.01 -1.94
C ALA A 51 8.91 -18.81 -3.17
N ASN A 52 10.13 -18.29 -3.01
CA ASN A 52 11.02 -17.92 -4.12
C ASN A 52 10.34 -16.94 -5.11
N TRP A 53 9.75 -15.88 -4.56
CA TRP A 53 8.98 -14.85 -5.28
C TRP A 53 9.62 -14.38 -6.60
N ARG A 54 10.92 -14.14 -6.60
CA ARG A 54 11.65 -13.65 -7.78
C ARG A 54 11.49 -14.59 -8.98
N ASP A 55 11.62 -15.88 -8.75
CA ASP A 55 11.55 -16.88 -9.82
C ASP A 55 10.10 -17.13 -10.22
N MET A 56 9.17 -17.12 -9.26
CA MET A 56 7.72 -17.13 -9.55
C MET A 56 7.31 -15.97 -10.47
N TRP A 57 7.69 -14.74 -10.11
CA TRP A 57 7.40 -13.53 -10.88
C TRP A 57 7.99 -13.60 -12.29
N ARG A 58 9.29 -13.94 -12.41
CA ARG A 58 9.97 -14.02 -13.71
C ARG A 58 9.35 -15.08 -14.62
N LYS A 59 9.00 -16.24 -14.05
CA LYS A 59 8.34 -17.32 -14.80
C LYS A 59 7.00 -16.84 -15.36
N ASP A 60 6.12 -16.31 -14.52
CA ASP A 60 4.81 -15.83 -14.95
C ASP A 60 4.92 -14.68 -15.97
N LEU A 61 5.80 -13.71 -15.71
CA LEU A 61 6.06 -12.61 -16.63
C LEU A 61 6.48 -13.11 -18.02
N ASN A 62 7.47 -14.00 -18.07
CA ASN A 62 7.99 -14.53 -19.34
C ASN A 62 6.94 -15.35 -20.09
N GLU A 63 6.09 -16.12 -19.40
CA GLU A 63 4.99 -16.84 -20.05
C GLU A 63 3.93 -15.88 -20.61
N ARG A 64 3.54 -14.85 -19.86
CA ARG A 64 2.51 -13.89 -20.29
C ARG A 64 3.00 -13.03 -21.47
N LEU A 65 4.25 -12.59 -21.46
CA LEU A 65 4.83 -11.78 -22.54
C LEU A 65 4.94 -12.51 -23.89
N LYS A 66 4.85 -13.85 -23.91
CA LYS A 66 4.74 -14.60 -25.19
C LYS A 66 3.39 -14.39 -25.88
N GLN A 67 2.33 -14.10 -25.11
CA GLN A 67 0.95 -14.05 -25.59
C GLN A 67 0.37 -12.63 -25.58
N LEU A 68 0.82 -11.80 -24.65
CA LEU A 68 0.31 -10.46 -24.40
C LEU A 68 1.41 -9.43 -24.67
N ARG A 69 1.02 -8.31 -25.27
CA ARG A 69 1.90 -7.16 -25.50
C ARG A 69 1.47 -6.00 -24.62
N GLY A 70 2.41 -5.12 -24.30
CA GLY A 70 2.17 -4.03 -23.34
C GLY A 70 1.98 -4.57 -21.92
N GLY A 71 1.55 -3.72 -20.99
CA GLY A 71 1.32 -4.08 -19.60
C GLY A 71 2.41 -3.60 -18.65
N ALA A 72 1.99 -3.25 -17.44
CA ALA A 72 2.84 -2.73 -16.37
C ALA A 72 2.87 -3.69 -15.17
N ASP A 73 3.49 -3.25 -14.08
CA ASP A 73 3.59 -3.98 -12.81
C ASP A 73 2.21 -4.46 -12.29
N GLN A 74 1.17 -3.63 -12.37
CA GLN A 74 -0.19 -3.99 -11.95
C GLN A 74 -0.77 -5.16 -12.75
N ASP A 75 -0.53 -5.19 -14.06
CA ASP A 75 -1.06 -6.23 -14.94
C ASP A 75 -0.42 -7.59 -14.64
N ILE A 76 0.89 -7.57 -14.36
CA ILE A 76 1.64 -8.77 -14.00
C ILE A 76 1.17 -9.30 -12.64
N LEU A 77 1.01 -8.42 -11.65
CA LEU A 77 0.47 -8.79 -10.33
C LEU A 77 -0.90 -9.44 -10.47
N ASN A 78 -1.81 -8.85 -11.25
CA ASN A 78 -3.14 -9.40 -11.50
C ASN A 78 -3.09 -10.76 -12.22
N ALA A 79 -2.25 -10.89 -13.24
CA ALA A 79 -2.09 -12.15 -13.96
C ALA A 79 -1.52 -13.25 -13.06
N MET A 80 -0.59 -12.93 -12.17
CA MET A 80 -0.08 -13.87 -11.16
C MET A 80 -1.18 -14.31 -10.20
N THR A 81 -2.13 -13.43 -9.85
CA THR A 81 -3.26 -13.86 -9.03
C THR A 81 -4.11 -14.93 -9.74
N ILE A 82 -4.19 -14.94 -11.08
CA ILE A 82 -4.85 -16.04 -11.80
C ILE A 82 -4.04 -17.33 -11.68
N THR A 83 -2.72 -17.26 -11.79
CA THR A 83 -1.82 -18.43 -11.71
C THR A 83 -1.73 -18.99 -10.28
N TYR A 84 -1.71 -18.13 -9.26
CA TYR A 84 -1.61 -18.50 -7.84
C TYR A 84 -2.80 -17.91 -7.05
N PRO A 85 -3.98 -18.58 -7.07
CA PRO A 85 -5.21 -18.13 -6.41
C PRO A 85 -5.05 -17.71 -4.93
N GLU A 86 -4.18 -18.35 -4.18
CA GLU A 86 -4.03 -18.09 -2.74
C GLU A 86 -3.02 -16.98 -2.40
N MET A 87 -2.28 -16.46 -3.37
CA MET A 87 -1.16 -15.54 -3.10
C MET A 87 -1.57 -14.16 -2.57
N ALA A 88 -2.83 -13.78 -2.83
CA ALA A 88 -3.34 -12.43 -2.59
C ALA A 88 -4.70 -12.50 -1.90
N VAL A 89 -4.87 -11.67 -0.88
CA VAL A 89 -6.16 -11.40 -0.23
C VAL A 89 -6.56 -9.94 -0.48
N GLU A 90 -7.86 -9.70 -0.45
CA GLU A 90 -8.40 -8.35 -0.66
C GLU A 90 -8.28 -7.50 0.62
N LEU A 91 -7.78 -6.28 0.48
CA LEU A 91 -7.83 -5.26 1.52
C LEU A 91 -9.16 -4.53 1.46
N PRO A 92 -9.75 -4.16 2.62
CA PRO A 92 -10.91 -3.28 2.64
C PRO A 92 -10.63 -1.99 1.87
N CYS A 93 -11.61 -1.55 1.08
CA CYS A 93 -11.43 -0.47 0.13
C CYS A 93 -11.05 0.88 0.78
N GLU A 94 -11.37 1.09 2.06
CA GLU A 94 -10.94 2.25 2.84
C GLU A 94 -9.41 2.45 2.89
N TYR A 95 -8.62 1.39 2.73
CA TYR A 95 -7.17 1.45 2.67
C TYR A 95 -6.63 1.71 1.26
N ASN A 96 -7.45 1.67 0.20
CA ASN A 96 -7.03 2.05 -1.15
C ASN A 96 -8.20 2.73 -1.88
N PHE A 97 -8.66 3.85 -1.33
CA PHE A 97 -9.77 4.61 -1.89
C PHE A 97 -9.28 5.37 -3.11
N GLN A 98 -9.51 4.77 -4.27
CA GLN A 98 -9.02 5.25 -5.55
C GLN A 98 -9.85 6.46 -6.05
N ILE A 99 -9.16 7.44 -6.64
CA ILE A 99 -9.77 8.61 -7.25
C ILE A 99 -9.18 8.76 -8.64
N GLY A 100 -9.98 8.40 -9.63
CA GLY A 100 -9.63 8.52 -11.03
C GLY A 100 -10.83 8.73 -11.94
N GLU A 101 -10.55 8.99 -13.21
CA GLU A 101 -11.55 9.34 -14.23
C GLU A 101 -12.67 8.30 -14.33
N PHE A 102 -12.31 7.01 -14.39
CA PHE A 102 -13.25 5.89 -14.50
C PHE A 102 -13.46 5.14 -13.17
N SER A 103 -13.08 5.74 -12.06
CA SER A 103 -13.31 5.14 -10.74
C SER A 103 -14.77 5.29 -10.34
N GLU A 104 -15.31 4.29 -9.62
CA GLU A 104 -16.67 4.27 -9.09
C GLU A 104 -16.66 4.23 -7.54
N PRO A 105 -16.29 5.32 -6.84
CA PRO A 105 -16.02 5.27 -5.40
C PRO A 105 -17.25 4.93 -4.54
N LEU A 106 -18.45 5.19 -5.05
CA LEU A 106 -19.71 4.81 -4.39
C LEU A 106 -19.91 3.29 -4.27
N GLY A 107 -19.32 2.51 -5.18
CA GLY A 107 -19.32 1.04 -5.07
C GLY A 107 -18.41 0.53 -3.96
N CYS A 108 -17.49 1.37 -3.48
CA CYS A 108 -16.50 1.05 -2.46
C CYS A 108 -16.93 1.52 -1.06
N LEU A 109 -17.22 2.81 -0.90
CA LEU A 109 -17.66 3.38 0.38
C LEU A 109 -18.80 4.37 0.15
N LYS A 110 -19.84 4.26 0.99
CA LYS A 110 -20.94 5.22 1.01
C LYS A 110 -20.60 6.50 1.78
N ASN A 111 -19.63 6.45 2.70
CA ASN A 111 -19.27 7.56 3.57
C ASN A 111 -17.76 7.78 3.59
N ASP A 112 -17.35 8.98 3.15
CA ASP A 112 -15.96 9.39 3.00
C ASP A 112 -15.20 9.46 4.35
N ARG A 113 -15.90 9.51 5.50
CA ARG A 113 -15.28 9.50 6.84
C ARG A 113 -14.53 8.21 7.17
N PHE A 114 -14.85 7.11 6.49
CA PHE A 114 -14.17 5.83 6.72
C PHE A 114 -12.90 5.68 5.89
N VAL A 115 -12.67 6.56 4.91
CA VAL A 115 -11.47 6.53 4.07
C VAL A 115 -10.23 6.73 4.93
N LYS A 116 -9.29 5.78 4.83
CA LYS A 116 -8.00 5.81 5.53
C LYS A 116 -6.88 6.29 4.62
N ILE A 117 -6.86 5.82 3.37
CA ILE A 117 -5.84 6.17 2.39
C ILE A 117 -6.52 6.54 1.08
N VAL A 118 -6.22 7.75 0.61
CA VAL A 118 -6.71 8.27 -0.66
C VAL A 118 -5.63 8.08 -1.73
N HIS A 119 -6.01 7.48 -2.85
CA HIS A 119 -5.11 7.23 -3.97
C HIS A 119 -5.59 7.94 -5.24
N PHE A 120 -4.95 9.07 -5.59
CA PHE A 120 -5.18 9.77 -6.87
C PHE A 120 -4.54 9.01 -8.03
N ASN A 121 -5.27 8.08 -8.64
CA ASN A 121 -4.76 7.12 -9.60
C ASN A 121 -4.85 7.59 -11.07
N SER A 122 -5.58 8.66 -11.41
CA SER A 122 -5.59 9.22 -12.78
C SER A 122 -4.37 10.10 -13.10
N GLN A 123 -4.20 10.49 -14.36
CA GLN A 123 -3.13 11.39 -14.81
C GLN A 123 -3.34 12.83 -14.32
N GLU A 124 -4.60 13.27 -14.23
CA GLU A 124 -5.01 14.60 -13.79
C GLU A 124 -4.78 14.79 -12.28
N LYS A 125 -4.70 13.69 -11.52
CA LYS A 125 -4.49 13.70 -10.07
C LYS A 125 -5.53 14.58 -9.37
N THR A 126 -5.09 15.62 -8.64
CA THR A 126 -5.96 16.56 -7.93
C THR A 126 -6.68 17.54 -8.85
N LYS A 127 -6.37 17.56 -10.16
CA LYS A 127 -7.07 18.41 -11.15
C LYS A 127 -8.37 17.76 -11.66
N LEU A 128 -8.63 16.51 -11.30
CA LEU A 128 -9.84 15.80 -11.70
C LEU A 128 -11.09 16.51 -11.17
N LYS A 129 -12.06 16.75 -12.05
CA LYS A 129 -13.30 17.48 -11.72
C LYS A 129 -14.41 16.54 -11.23
N ASN A 130 -14.15 15.79 -10.16
CA ASN A 130 -15.17 14.99 -9.47
C ASN A 130 -15.27 15.38 -7.98
N ARG A 131 -16.41 15.07 -7.34
CA ARG A 131 -16.69 15.53 -5.97
C ARG A 131 -15.65 15.04 -4.94
N HIS A 132 -15.18 13.80 -5.07
CA HIS A 132 -14.23 13.20 -4.13
C HIS A 132 -12.82 13.78 -4.34
N ALA A 133 -12.41 14.01 -5.59
CA ALA A 133 -11.15 14.66 -5.91
C ALA A 133 -11.10 16.08 -5.34
N VAL A 134 -12.16 16.87 -5.50
CA VAL A 134 -12.26 18.23 -4.91
C VAL A 134 -12.22 18.18 -3.39
N TYR A 135 -12.95 17.24 -2.78
CA TYR A 135 -12.96 17.06 -1.32
C TYR A 135 -11.57 16.73 -0.77
N PHE A 136 -10.93 15.69 -1.30
CA PHE A 136 -9.64 15.21 -0.81
C PHE A 136 -8.43 16.04 -1.29
N ALA A 137 -8.57 16.85 -2.35
CA ALA A 137 -7.53 17.78 -2.78
C ALA A 137 -7.19 18.81 -1.71
N ARG A 138 -8.15 19.15 -0.82
CA ARG A 138 -7.89 20.03 0.34
C ARG A 138 -6.87 19.40 1.28
N SER A 139 -7.08 18.14 1.66
CA SER A 139 -6.15 17.39 2.50
C SER A 139 -4.79 17.21 1.81
N HIS A 140 -4.76 16.84 0.53
CA HIS A 140 -3.53 16.76 -0.24
C HIS A 140 -2.74 18.08 -0.21
N ASN A 141 -3.41 19.21 -0.45
CA ASN A 141 -2.76 20.53 -0.44
C ASN A 141 -2.22 20.89 0.94
N PHE A 142 -2.97 20.60 2.00
CA PHE A 142 -2.52 20.78 3.38
C PHE A 142 -1.23 19.99 3.66
N TYR A 143 -1.22 18.68 3.39
CA TYR A 143 -0.04 17.83 3.58
C TYR A 143 1.14 18.26 2.69
N ARG A 144 0.88 18.68 1.45
CA ARG A 144 1.92 19.20 0.54
C ARG A 144 2.58 20.48 1.07
N THR A 145 1.85 21.30 1.81
CA THR A 145 2.39 22.53 2.43
C THR A 145 3.06 22.29 3.77
N MET A 146 3.02 21.07 4.31
CA MET A 146 3.73 20.77 5.53
C MET A 146 5.23 20.75 5.30
N ASP A 147 5.96 21.56 6.05
CA ASP A 147 7.39 21.40 6.21
C ASP A 147 7.67 20.22 7.15
N GLY A 148 8.73 19.45 6.89
CA GLY A 148 9.26 18.45 7.82
C GLY A 148 9.46 18.96 9.25
N ASN A 149 9.61 20.27 9.43
CA ASN A 149 9.71 20.94 10.71
C ASN A 149 8.42 20.85 11.55
N ILE A 150 7.25 20.74 10.94
CA ILE A 150 5.98 20.52 11.66
C ILE A 150 6.01 19.18 12.40
N PHE A 151 6.64 18.15 11.81
CA PHE A 151 6.83 16.86 12.48
C PHE A 151 7.93 16.91 13.56
N ARG A 152 8.82 17.91 13.53
CA ARG A 152 9.88 18.13 14.53
C ARG A 152 9.45 19.02 15.69
N LYS A 153 8.54 19.97 15.46
CA LYS A 153 7.91 20.81 16.50
C LYS A 153 6.86 20.02 17.29
N ARG A 154 7.30 18.96 17.97
CA ARG A 154 6.54 18.26 19.02
C ARG A 154 7.00 18.79 20.38
N ASP A 155 6.70 20.05 20.68
CA ASP A 155 7.09 20.64 21.97
C ASP A 155 6.25 20.13 23.16
N ASN A 156 5.13 19.43 22.89
CA ASN A 156 4.17 19.00 23.92
C ASN A 156 3.99 17.48 24.08
N CYS A 157 4.69 16.63 23.32
CA CYS A 157 4.74 15.22 23.71
C CYS A 157 5.87 15.11 24.73
N ALA A 158 5.54 15.29 26.01
CA ALA A 158 6.49 15.04 27.09
C ALA A 158 7.08 13.64 26.89
N LYS A 159 8.39 13.50 27.03
CA LYS A 159 9.03 12.20 27.12
C LYS A 159 8.56 11.56 28.42
N ASP A 160 7.45 10.85 28.36
CA ASP A 160 7.10 9.97 29.45
C ASP A 160 8.12 8.83 29.44
N ASN A 161 9.08 8.94 30.34
CA ASN A 161 10.10 7.90 30.59
C ASN A 161 9.49 6.65 31.23
N SER A 162 8.18 6.65 31.47
CA SER A 162 7.39 5.48 31.85
C SER A 162 6.89 4.79 30.58
N THR A 163 7.56 3.72 30.17
CA THR A 163 6.91 2.69 29.35
C THR A 163 5.79 2.06 30.19
N SER A 164 4.59 2.66 30.18
CA SER A 164 3.41 1.98 30.73
C SER A 164 3.05 0.82 29.79
N THR A 165 2.92 -0.35 30.39
CA THR A 165 2.62 -1.62 29.69
C THR A 165 1.16 -2.04 29.90
N ASN A 166 0.33 -1.21 30.54
CA ASN A 166 -1.07 -1.51 30.84
C ASN A 166 -2.03 -0.56 30.14
N LEU A 167 -3.03 -1.14 29.46
CA LEU A 167 -4.10 -0.42 28.75
C LEU A 167 -4.98 0.49 29.64
N MET A 168 -4.88 0.38 30.97
CA MET A 168 -5.69 1.13 31.93
C MET A 168 -5.05 2.47 32.36
N ASP A 169 -3.79 2.74 31.97
CA ASP A 169 -3.09 3.99 32.33
C ASP A 169 -3.29 5.12 31.30
N LEU A 170 -4.03 4.88 30.21
CA LEU A 170 -4.22 5.86 29.15
C LEU A 170 -5.27 6.91 29.56
N SER A 171 -4.85 8.16 29.74
CA SER A 171 -5.79 9.28 29.81
C SER A 171 -6.30 9.62 28.40
N GLU A 172 -7.55 10.12 28.27
CA GLU A 172 -8.14 10.51 26.98
C GLU A 172 -7.31 11.54 26.19
N THR A 173 -6.33 12.18 26.84
CA THR A 173 -5.40 13.16 26.25
C THR A 173 -4.13 12.59 25.61
N GLU A 174 -3.76 11.33 25.89
CA GLU A 174 -2.45 10.76 25.49
C GLU A 174 -2.46 9.94 24.19
N ILE A 175 -3.65 9.53 23.73
CA ILE A 175 -3.86 8.64 22.58
C ILE A 175 -3.24 9.20 21.27
N SER A 176 -3.06 10.51 21.17
CA SER A 176 -2.52 11.19 19.99
C SER A 176 -1.02 10.98 19.76
N CYS A 177 -0.21 10.81 20.82
CA CYS A 177 1.26 10.81 20.70
C CYS A 177 1.88 9.40 20.59
N ASP A 178 1.21 8.35 21.07
CA ASP A 178 1.82 7.01 21.23
C ASP A 178 2.24 6.39 19.91
N GLU A 179 1.34 6.34 18.91
CA GLU A 179 1.66 5.74 17.60
C GLU A 179 2.82 6.48 16.91
N LEU A 180 2.87 7.81 17.05
CA LEU A 180 3.91 8.63 16.45
C LEU A 180 5.23 8.58 17.24
N TYR A 181 5.20 8.35 18.55
CA TYR A 181 6.39 8.12 19.36
C TYR A 181 6.98 6.75 19.05
N VAL A 182 6.14 5.72 19.00
CA VAL A 182 6.52 4.39 18.50
C VAL A 182 7.09 4.53 17.09
N ALA A 183 6.43 5.26 16.19
CA ALA A 183 6.92 5.49 14.83
C ALA A 183 8.29 6.20 14.79
N SER A 184 8.52 7.23 15.61
CA SER A 184 9.79 7.95 15.62
C SER A 184 10.96 7.12 16.17
N GLN A 185 10.67 6.19 17.09
CA GLN A 185 11.64 5.22 17.60
C GLN A 185 11.77 3.99 16.68
N THR A 186 10.79 3.76 15.81
CA THR A 186 10.78 2.64 14.88
C THR A 186 11.78 2.91 13.76
N ARG A 187 12.85 2.12 13.73
CA ARG A 187 13.73 2.06 12.55
C ARG A 187 12.98 1.36 11.40
N TYR A 188 12.32 2.15 10.57
CA TYR A 188 11.72 1.65 9.34
C TYR A 188 12.80 1.15 8.40
N ARG A 189 12.60 -0.05 7.84
CA ARG A 189 13.44 -0.55 6.74
C ARG A 189 13.21 0.34 5.54
N THR A 190 14.16 1.22 5.27
CA THR A 190 14.08 2.17 4.17
C THR A 190 15.16 1.78 3.18
N GLN A 191 14.79 1.35 1.98
CA GLN A 191 15.76 1.00 0.95
C GLN A 191 16.20 2.28 0.24
N LEU A 192 17.07 3.04 0.93
CA LEU A 192 17.42 4.41 0.53
C LEU A 192 18.43 4.46 -0.63
N TYR A 193 19.14 3.37 -0.91
CA TYR A 193 20.22 3.39 -1.91
C TYR A 193 20.28 2.08 -2.70
N PHE A 194 20.36 2.21 -4.02
CA PHE A 194 20.56 1.09 -4.96
C PHE A 194 22.03 1.01 -5.45
N ASN A 195 22.94 1.82 -4.90
CA ASN A 195 24.37 1.75 -5.22
C ASN A 195 25.23 2.39 -4.11
N GLY A 196 26.38 1.77 -3.82
CA GLY A 196 27.45 2.34 -2.97
C GLY A 196 27.30 2.14 -1.46
N PHE A 197 26.35 1.33 -0.99
CA PHE A 197 26.19 1.05 0.44
C PHE A 197 27.26 0.06 0.92
N GLN A 198 28.05 0.45 1.92
CA GLN A 198 28.91 -0.46 2.66
C GLN A 198 28.05 -1.21 3.68
N PRO A 199 27.93 -2.56 3.61
CA PRO A 199 27.12 -3.32 4.54
C PRO A 199 27.50 -3.04 5.99
N SER A 200 26.54 -2.82 6.88
CA SER A 200 26.84 -2.73 8.30
C SER A 200 26.95 -4.13 8.90
N ASN A 201 27.83 -4.27 9.91
CA ASN A 201 27.97 -5.50 10.68
C ASN A 201 27.04 -5.52 11.91
N GLU A 202 26.01 -4.67 11.96
CA GLU A 202 25.07 -4.66 13.08
C GLU A 202 24.20 -5.93 13.06
N THR A 203 24.13 -6.63 14.19
CA THR A 203 23.22 -7.77 14.37
C THR A 203 21.78 -7.34 14.16
N GLY A 204 21.16 -7.85 13.09
CA GLY A 204 19.78 -7.52 12.68
C GLY A 204 19.70 -6.62 11.45
N ASP A 205 20.83 -6.12 10.94
CA ASP A 205 20.90 -5.50 9.64
C ASP A 205 20.73 -6.57 8.55
N VAL A 206 19.78 -6.33 7.64
CA VAL A 206 19.53 -7.19 6.47
C VAL A 206 19.64 -6.30 5.25
N THR A 207 20.88 -6.15 4.79
CA THR A 207 21.16 -5.52 3.50
C THR A 207 20.94 -6.55 2.39
N LEU A 208 20.08 -6.25 1.41
CA LEU A 208 19.97 -7.01 0.18
C LEU A 208 21.21 -6.74 -0.67
N VAL A 209 22.24 -7.55 -0.49
CA VAL A 209 23.40 -7.58 -1.38
C VAL A 209 22.98 -8.42 -2.60
N THR A 210 23.01 -7.82 -3.80
CA THR A 210 22.80 -8.54 -5.06
C THR A 210 23.99 -9.38 -5.43
#